data_AF-A0A845FW68-F1
#
_entry.id   AF-A0A845FW68-F1
#
_cell.length_a   1.000
_cell.length_b   1.000
_cell.length_c   1.000
_cell.angle_alpha   90.00
_cell.angle_beta   90.00
_cell.angle_gamma   90.00
#
_symmetry.space_group_name_H-M   'P 1'
#
loop_
_entity.id
_entity.type
_entity.pdbx_description
1 polymer ?
#
loop_
_entity_poly.entity_id
_entity_poly.type
_entity_poly.pdbx_seq_one_letter_code
_entity_poly.pdbx_strand_id
1 'polypeptide(L)'
;MTVGSWTPDSDQSAPRPVDQDVLQHFVTLSRNEQLQDLGAALEPATIDQQAYLMSLDAGSWNSAASGLDDEEIWHLMRFFTLAEEQLAGWQAGAQSPVIWLNKVLKQRGAALQRERLQWIRSHSSNRFLPNGAL
;
A
#
# COMPACT_ATOMS: atom_id res chain seq x y z
N MET A 1 -4.24 -36.65 -24.59
CA MET A 1 -5.50 -36.56 -23.82
C MET A 1 -5.07 -36.47 -22.35
N THR A 2 -5.35 -35.49 -21.51
CA THR A 2 -6.25 -34.32 -21.50
C THR A 2 -5.88 -33.56 -20.22
N VAL A 3 -5.36 -32.34 -20.34
CA VAL A 3 -5.52 -31.25 -19.37
C VAL A 3 -5.82 -30.04 -20.25
N GLY A 4 -7.01 -29.45 -20.27
CA GLY A 4 -7.96 -29.26 -19.19
C GLY A 4 -8.16 -27.76 -19.08
N SER A 5 -8.87 -27.19 -20.06
CA SER A 5 -9.48 -25.85 -20.05
C SER A 5 -8.58 -24.65 -19.77
N TRP A 6 -7.83 -24.23 -20.78
CA TRP A 6 -7.44 -22.82 -20.93
C TRP A 6 -8.57 -22.09 -21.68
N THR A 7 -9.37 -21.28 -20.97
CA THR A 7 -10.02 -19.98 -21.32
C THR A 7 -11.24 -19.75 -20.41
N PRO A 8 -11.41 -18.55 -19.84
CA PRO A 8 -12.10 -17.45 -20.53
C PRO A 8 -11.29 -16.13 -20.49
N ASP A 9 -11.25 -15.38 -21.59
CA ASP A 9 -12.15 -14.27 -21.92
C ASP A 9 -11.82 -12.98 -21.15
N SER A 10 -11.20 -12.06 -21.90
CA SER A 10 -11.61 -10.65 -22.00
C SER A 10 -12.23 -9.99 -20.77
N ASP A 11 -11.43 -9.72 -19.73
CA ASP A 11 -11.72 -8.59 -18.86
C ASP A 11 -10.56 -7.58 -18.92
N GLN A 12 -10.52 -6.84 -20.03
CA GLN A 12 -9.64 -5.69 -20.20
C GLN A 12 -10.10 -4.46 -19.38
N SER A 13 -11.01 -4.66 -18.42
CA SER A 13 -11.51 -3.63 -17.49
C SER A 13 -11.39 -4.05 -16.02
N ALA A 14 -10.80 -5.21 -15.72
CA ALA A 14 -10.65 -5.68 -14.35
C ALA A 14 -9.59 -4.82 -13.68
N PRO A 15 -9.88 -4.21 -12.51
CA PRO A 15 -8.87 -3.50 -11.75
C PRO A 15 -7.72 -4.47 -11.51
N ARG A 16 -6.48 -4.06 -11.84
CA ARG A 16 -5.28 -4.86 -11.60
C ARG A 16 -5.35 -5.37 -10.15
N PRO A 17 -5.50 -6.68 -9.92
CA PRO A 17 -5.59 -7.19 -8.57
C PRO A 17 -4.31 -6.83 -7.84
N VAL A 18 -4.44 -6.49 -6.56
CA VAL A 18 -3.27 -6.21 -5.73
C VAL A 18 -2.61 -7.55 -5.39
N ASP A 19 -1.40 -7.77 -5.90
CA ASP A 19 -0.63 -8.96 -5.59
C ASP A 19 -0.27 -9.00 -4.10
N GLN A 20 -0.84 -9.98 -3.40
CA GLN A 20 -0.60 -10.19 -1.96
C GLN A 20 0.87 -10.47 -1.66
N ASP A 21 1.57 -11.17 -2.56
CA ASP A 21 3.00 -11.48 -2.41
C ASP A 21 3.84 -10.19 -2.39
N VAL A 22 3.51 -9.24 -3.26
CA VAL A 22 4.15 -7.91 -3.30
C VAL A 22 3.88 -7.13 -2.02
N LEU A 23 2.65 -7.18 -1.50
CA LEU A 23 2.32 -6.54 -0.23
C LEU A 23 3.10 -7.16 0.93
N GLN A 24 3.17 -8.49 1.01
CA GLN A 24 3.94 -9.19 2.03
C GLN A 24 5.45 -8.87 1.93
N HIS A 25 5.96 -8.70 0.71
CA HIS A 25 7.33 -8.25 0.49
C HIS A 25 7.57 -6.86 1.12
N PHE A 26 6.67 -5.89 0.88
CA PHE A 26 6.75 -4.56 1.49
C PHE A 26 6.60 -4.58 3.01
N VAL A 27 5.70 -5.43 3.54
CA VAL A 27 5.56 -5.67 4.98
C VAL A 27 6.88 -6.18 5.55
N THR A 28 7.53 -7.13 4.88
CA THR A 28 8.79 -7.72 5.32
C THR A 28 9.91 -6.68 5.34
N LEU A 29 10.03 -5.84 4.31
CA LEU A 29 10.97 -4.72 4.28
C LEU A 29 10.74 -3.74 5.45
N SER A 30 9.47 -3.47 5.75
CA SER A 30 9.05 -2.62 6.88
C SER A 30 9.37 -3.24 8.24
N ARG A 31 9.21 -4.56 8.38
CA ARG A 31 9.57 -5.31 9.59
C ARG A 31 11.09 -5.37 9.81
N ASN A 32 11.86 -5.46 8.73
CA ASN A 32 13.33 -5.46 8.78
C ASN A 32 13.95 -4.06 8.86
N GLU A 33 13.13 -3.01 9.02
CA GLU A 33 13.58 -1.60 9.08
C GLU A 33 14.37 -1.13 7.85
N GLN A 34 14.18 -1.79 6.70
CA GLN A 34 14.86 -1.46 5.44
C GLN A 34 14.19 -0.30 4.67
N LEU A 35 13.29 0.43 5.33
CA LEU A 35 12.56 1.56 4.72
C LEU A 35 13.36 2.87 4.72
N GLN A 36 14.53 2.90 5.34
CA GLN A 36 15.37 4.11 5.39
C GLN A 36 15.86 4.55 4.01
N ASP A 37 16.05 3.59 3.10
CA ASP A 37 16.56 3.83 1.74
C ASP A 37 15.85 2.90 0.75
N LEU A 38 14.60 3.24 0.43
CA LEU A 38 13.74 2.44 -0.44
C LEU A 38 14.29 2.33 -1.86
N GLY A 39 14.99 3.36 -2.34
CA GLY A 39 15.64 3.35 -3.65
C GLY A 39 16.80 2.37 -3.75
N ALA A 40 17.50 2.09 -2.64
CA ALA A 40 18.52 1.04 -2.58
C ALA A 40 17.94 -0.34 -2.26
N ALA A 41 16.84 -0.40 -1.49
CA ALA A 41 16.19 -1.65 -1.08
C ALA A 41 15.35 -2.30 -2.19
N LEU A 42 14.80 -1.49 -3.12
CA LEU A 42 13.96 -1.95 -4.22
C LEU A 42 14.60 -1.63 -5.56
N GLU A 43 14.41 -2.52 -6.52
CA GLU A 43 14.82 -2.25 -7.90
C GLU A 43 13.96 -1.12 -8.51
N PRO A 44 14.56 -0.21 -9.30
CA PRO A 44 13.82 0.90 -9.92
C PRO A 44 12.70 0.40 -10.85
N ALA A 45 12.88 -0.77 -11.47
CA ALA A 45 11.84 -1.40 -12.27
C ALA A 45 10.62 -1.81 -11.41
N THR A 46 10.84 -2.33 -10.20
CA THR A 46 9.77 -2.66 -9.25
C THR A 46 9.07 -1.39 -8.77
N ILE A 47 9.83 -0.33 -8.48
CA ILE A 47 9.27 0.96 -8.06
C ILE A 47 8.32 1.52 -9.12
N ASP A 48 8.71 1.51 -10.39
CA ASP A 48 7.84 1.96 -11.49
C ASP A 48 6.63 1.03 -11.67
N GLN A 49 6.86 -0.29 -11.66
CA GLN A 49 5.80 -1.28 -11.82
C GLN A 49 4.75 -1.23 -10.72
N GLN A 50 5.12 -0.82 -9.50
CA GLN A 50 4.24 -0.78 -8.33
C GLN A 50 3.68 0.61 -8.04
N ALA A 51 4.07 1.63 -8.81
CA ALA A 51 3.53 2.99 -8.68
C ALA A 51 2.00 3.05 -8.86
N TYR A 52 1.40 2.12 -9.62
CA TYR A 52 -0.06 2.05 -9.76
C TYR A 52 -0.80 1.80 -8.44
N LEU A 53 -0.15 1.20 -7.44
CA LEU A 53 -0.74 0.95 -6.12
C LEU A 53 -1.15 2.26 -5.42
N MET A 54 -0.41 3.33 -5.69
CA MET A 54 -0.67 4.68 -5.18
C MET A 54 -1.94 5.31 -5.79
N SER A 55 -2.40 4.81 -6.95
CA SER A 55 -3.58 5.30 -7.68
C SER A 55 -4.81 4.41 -7.48
N LEU A 56 -4.72 3.35 -6.67
CA LEU A 56 -5.83 2.44 -6.43
C LEU A 56 -6.92 3.06 -5.55
N ASP A 57 -8.14 2.59 -5.78
CA ASP A 57 -9.33 2.98 -5.04
C ASP A 57 -9.48 2.21 -3.71
N ALA A 58 -10.41 2.68 -2.88
CA ALA A 58 -10.71 2.09 -1.58
C ALA A 58 -11.17 0.61 -1.67
N GLY A 59 -11.89 0.23 -2.73
CA GLY A 59 -12.39 -1.13 -2.92
C GLY A 59 -11.25 -2.12 -3.16
N SER A 60 -10.31 -1.74 -4.03
CA SER A 60 -9.07 -2.49 -4.27
C SER A 60 -8.27 -2.69 -2.97
N TRP A 61 -8.09 -1.63 -2.18
CA TRP A 61 -7.39 -1.70 -0.89
C TRP A 61 -8.14 -2.48 0.19
N ASN A 62 -9.47 -2.45 0.21
CA ASN A 62 -10.27 -3.22 1.17
C ASN A 62 -10.16 -4.73 0.92
N SER A 63 -10.21 -5.14 -0.35
CA SER A 63 -9.95 -6.52 -0.75
C SER A 63 -8.52 -6.94 -0.41
N ALA A 64 -7.54 -6.08 -0.70
CA ALA A 64 -6.14 -6.34 -0.37
C ALA A 64 -5.91 -6.49 1.15
N ALA A 65 -6.47 -5.57 1.94
CA ALA A 65 -6.38 -5.60 3.38
C ALA A 65 -7.06 -6.83 3.99
N SER A 66 -8.07 -7.42 3.34
CA SER A 66 -8.76 -8.62 3.85
C SER A 66 -7.84 -9.84 4.02
N GLY A 67 -6.74 -9.90 3.27
CA GLY A 67 -5.70 -10.92 3.44
C GLY A 67 -4.60 -10.58 4.45
N LEU A 68 -4.67 -9.40 5.09
CA LEU A 68 -3.62 -8.85 5.94
C LEU A 68 -4.11 -8.59 7.36
N ASP A 69 -3.22 -8.80 8.33
CA ASP A 69 -3.43 -8.46 9.72
C ASP A 69 -3.28 -6.96 10.00
N ASP A 70 -3.80 -6.49 11.14
CA ASP A 70 -3.75 -5.07 11.52
C ASP A 70 -2.30 -4.54 11.64
N GLU A 71 -1.36 -5.40 12.07
CA GLU A 71 0.07 -5.07 12.11
C GLU A 71 0.69 -4.98 10.71
N GLU A 72 0.31 -5.88 9.80
CA GLU A 72 0.81 -5.86 8.43
C GLU A 72 0.32 -4.63 7.68
N ILE A 73 -0.96 -4.29 7.86
CA ILE A 73 -1.55 -3.06 7.34
C ILE A 73 -0.79 -1.83 7.86
N TRP A 74 -0.41 -1.81 9.15
CA TRP A 74 0.45 -0.75 9.68
C TRP A 74 1.83 -0.72 9.02
N HIS A 75 2.47 -1.87 8.83
CA HIS A 75 3.76 -1.96 8.15
C HIS A 75 3.71 -1.47 6.71
N LEU A 76 2.63 -1.76 5.98
CA LEU A 76 2.36 -1.20 4.65
C LEU A 76 2.16 0.30 4.68
N MET A 77 1.38 0.80 5.64
CA MET A 77 1.20 2.25 5.79
C MET A 77 2.54 2.95 6.00
N ARG A 78 3.43 2.39 6.82
CA ARG A 78 4.79 2.92 7.01
C ARG A 78 5.59 2.93 5.72
N PHE A 79 5.53 1.82 4.96
CA PHE A 79 6.18 1.69 3.67
C PHE A 79 5.71 2.77 2.70
N PHE A 80 4.39 2.89 2.48
CA PHE A 80 3.83 3.89 1.55
C PHE A 80 4.12 5.32 1.97
N THR A 81 4.11 5.61 3.28
CA THR A 81 4.48 6.93 3.82
C THR A 81 5.90 7.31 3.43
N LEU A 82 6.86 6.39 3.60
CA LEU A 82 8.26 6.64 3.25
C LEU A 82 8.50 6.60 1.74
N ALA A 83 7.78 5.73 1.03
CA ALA A 83 7.81 5.66 -0.43
C ALA A 83 7.38 6.98 -1.05
N GLU A 84 6.36 7.64 -0.52
CA GLU A 84 5.89 8.93 -1.03
C GLU A 84 6.95 10.04 -0.90
N GLU A 85 7.77 10.01 0.17
CA GLU A 85 8.84 10.98 0.38
C GLU A 85 10.12 10.65 -0.40
N GLN A 86 10.47 9.36 -0.49
CA GLN A 86 11.75 8.92 -1.06
C GLN A 86 11.66 8.63 -2.56
N LEU A 87 10.51 8.16 -3.06
CA LEU A 87 10.32 7.72 -4.44
C LEU A 87 9.58 8.78 -5.25
N ALA A 88 10.24 9.31 -6.28
CA ALA A 88 9.62 10.24 -7.21
C ALA A 88 8.53 9.53 -8.05
N GLY A 89 7.35 10.15 -8.17
CA GLY A 89 6.21 9.60 -8.93
C GLY A 89 5.23 8.80 -8.07
N TRP A 90 5.55 8.52 -6.81
CA TRP A 90 4.67 7.85 -5.86
C TRP A 90 3.78 8.84 -5.08
N GLN A 91 3.87 10.14 -5.36
CA GLN A 91 3.08 11.18 -4.69
C GLN A 91 1.59 11.13 -5.06
N ALA A 92 0.80 10.40 -4.27
CA ALA A 92 -0.65 10.32 -4.42
C ALA A 92 -1.42 11.42 -3.67
N GLY A 93 -0.80 12.11 -2.71
CA GLY A 93 -1.46 13.19 -1.97
C GLY A 93 -2.72 12.70 -1.25
N ALA A 94 -3.89 13.22 -1.64
CA ALA A 94 -5.17 12.85 -1.06
C ALA A 94 -5.70 11.45 -1.48
N GLN A 95 -5.09 10.84 -2.50
CA GLN A 95 -5.44 9.48 -2.95
C GLN A 95 -4.53 8.41 -2.36
N SER A 96 -3.64 8.79 -1.43
CA SER A 96 -2.62 7.90 -0.87
C SER A 96 -3.24 6.65 -0.22
N PRO A 97 -2.67 5.46 -0.47
CA PRO A 97 -3.16 4.18 0.04
C PRO A 97 -3.20 4.12 1.56
N VAL A 98 -2.35 4.90 2.22
CA VAL A 98 -2.34 5.06 3.68
C VAL A 98 -3.69 5.53 4.21
N ILE A 99 -4.41 6.39 3.46
CA ILE A 99 -5.73 6.88 3.86
C ILE A 99 -6.76 5.75 3.79
N TRP A 100 -6.72 4.95 2.72
CA TRP A 100 -7.61 3.80 2.54
C TRP A 100 -7.34 2.73 3.60
N LEU A 101 -6.08 2.38 3.83
CA LEU A 101 -5.66 1.42 4.84
C LEU A 101 -6.05 1.87 6.26
N ASN A 102 -5.89 3.16 6.58
CA ASN A 102 -6.35 3.71 7.85
C ASN A 102 -7.88 3.63 8.00
N LYS A 103 -8.64 3.88 6.93
CA LYS A 103 -10.11 3.69 6.93
C LYS A 103 -10.47 2.22 7.18
N VAL A 104 -9.79 1.27 6.55
CA VAL A 104 -10.02 -0.18 6.78
C VAL A 104 -9.76 -0.54 8.24
N LEU A 105 -8.62 -0.12 8.82
CA LEU A 105 -8.34 -0.35 10.24
C LEU A 105 -9.42 0.22 11.17
N LYS A 106 -9.90 1.43 10.88
CA LYS A 106 -11.00 2.04 11.65
C LYS A 106 -12.30 1.24 11.53
N GLN A 107 -12.61 0.71 10.34
CA GLN A 107 -13.78 -0.17 10.14
C GLN A 107 -13.65 -1.49 10.89
N ARG A 108 -12.43 -2.02 11.04
CA ARG A 108 -12.13 -3.23 11.82
C ARG A 108 -12.14 -3.02 13.34
N GLY A 109 -12.24 -1.77 13.81
CA GLY A 109 -12.09 -1.43 15.23
C GLY A 109 -10.62 -1.36 15.71
N ALA A 110 -9.66 -1.59 14.82
CA ALA A 110 -8.22 -1.52 15.08
C ALA A 110 -7.64 -0.13 14.72
N ALA A 111 -8.30 0.94 15.16
CA ALA A 111 -7.90 2.30 14.82
C ALA A 111 -6.44 2.61 15.21
N LEU A 112 -5.72 3.34 14.36
CA LEU A 112 -4.33 3.73 14.62
C LEU A 112 -4.22 4.53 15.93
N GLN A 113 -3.30 4.09 16.79
CA GLN A 113 -2.96 4.81 18.01
C GLN A 113 -2.27 6.14 17.70
N ARG A 114 -2.33 7.06 18.66
CA ARG A 114 -1.79 8.43 18.52
C ARG A 114 -0.30 8.45 18.15
N GLU A 115 0.48 7.49 18.64
CA GLU A 115 1.91 7.36 18.33
C GLU A 115 2.15 7.04 16.85
N ARG A 116 1.39 6.08 16.31
CA ARG A 116 1.44 5.70 14.88
C ARG A 116 1.04 6.87 13.96
N LEU A 117 0.02 7.63 14.36
CA LEU A 117 -0.40 8.83 13.63
C LEU A 117 0.68 9.93 13.63
N GLN A 118 1.38 10.11 14.76
CA GLN A 118 2.50 11.07 14.86
C GLN A 118 3.71 10.61 14.04
N TRP A 119 3.98 9.30 13.99
CA TRP A 119 5.05 8.74 13.18
C TRP A 119 4.84 9.06 11.71
N ILE A 120 3.64 8.81 11.16
CA ILE A 120 3.32 9.11 9.75
C ILE A 120 3.56 10.59 9.45
N ARG A 121 3.09 11.50 10.31
CA ARG A 121 3.27 12.94 10.14
C ARG A 121 4.71 13.43 10.23
N SER A 122 5.57 12.70 10.93
CA SER A 122 6.98 13.05 11.07
C SER A 122 7.82 12.52 9.92
N HIS A 123 7.34 11.48 9.22
CA HIS A 123 8.03 10.79 8.14
C HIS A 123 7.41 11.05 6.77
N SER A 124 6.38 11.92 6.67
CA SER A 124 5.88 12.41 5.40
C SER A 124 5.48 13.88 5.46
N SER A 125 5.80 14.59 4.38
CA SER A 125 5.44 15.97 4.09
C SER A 125 4.00 16.09 3.54
N ASN A 126 3.32 14.97 3.26
CA ASN A 126 1.96 14.96 2.75
C ASN A 126 0.96 15.37 3.84
N ARG A 127 0.45 16.60 3.73
CA ARG A 127 -0.56 17.18 4.63
C ARG A 127 -1.88 16.40 4.70
N PHE A 128 -2.19 15.60 3.67
CA PHE A 128 -3.40 14.79 3.61
C PHE A 128 -3.28 13.54 4.47
N LEU A 129 -2.07 13.07 4.79
CA LEU A 129 -1.91 11.93 5.67
C LEU A 129 -2.17 12.33 7.14
N PRO A 130 -2.82 11.48 7.95
CA PRO A 130 -3.37 10.15 7.64
C PRO A 130 -4.88 10.11 7.35
N ASN A 131 -5.57 11.26 7.35
CA ASN A 131 -7.05 11.30 7.30
C ASN A 131 -7.63 11.66 5.91
N GLY A 132 -6.79 12.01 4.95
CA GLY A 132 -7.18 12.57 3.65
C GLY A 132 -7.41 14.09 3.69
N ALA A 133 -7.88 14.62 2.57
CA ALA A 133 -8.40 15.99 2.51
C ALA A 133 -9.62 16.11 3.42
N LEU A 134 -9.53 17.03 4.40
CA LEU A 134 -10.62 17.43 5.29
C LEU A 134 -11.72 18.16 4.50
#